data_AF-A0A4Y2TE59-F1
#
_entry.id   AF-A0A4Y2TE59-F1
#
_cell.length_a   1.000
_cell.length_b   1.000
_cell.length_c   1.000
_cell.angle_alpha   90.00
_cell.angle_beta   90.00
_cell.angle_gamma   90.00
#
_symmetry.space_group_name_H-M   'P 1'
#
loop_
_entity.id
_entity.type
_entity.pdbx_description
1 polymer ?
#
loop_
_entity_poly.entity_id
_entity_poly.type
_entity_poly.pdbx_seq_one_letter_code
_entity_poly.pdbx_strand_id
1 'polypeptide(L)'
;MFFAFYFGYGTTAVPSNRVTVLSPRRSSLPIQDHAQQMQCPEHEHYKCGTACQKSCESIKRPPGMCTTQCKYGCFCNRGYIRESDNENAGCIPKDDCPQ
;
A
#
# COMPACT_ATOMS: atom_id res chain seq x y z
N MET A 1 -6.18 2.89 60.76
CA MET A 1 -6.48 1.69 59.97
C MET A 1 -7.19 2.09 58.69
N PHE A 2 -6.47 1.96 57.58
CA PHE A 2 -6.95 1.75 56.19
C PHE A 2 -7.89 2.78 55.56
N PHE A 3 -7.29 3.86 55.06
CA PHE A 3 -7.76 4.57 53.87
C PHE A 3 -7.75 3.62 52.68
N ALA A 4 -8.93 3.20 52.23
CA ALA A 4 -9.09 2.41 51.01
C ALA A 4 -10.35 2.82 50.25
N PHE A 5 -10.56 4.14 50.07
CA PHE A 5 -11.28 4.63 48.88
C PHE A 5 -10.30 4.59 47.72
N TYR A 6 -9.97 3.36 47.32
CA TYR A 6 -9.23 3.08 46.10
C TYR A 6 -10.00 3.75 44.97
N PHE A 7 -9.34 4.73 44.37
CA PHE A 7 -9.72 5.35 43.12
C PHE A 7 -10.40 4.33 42.21
N GLY A 8 -11.67 4.57 41.89
CA GLY A 8 -12.37 3.90 40.81
C GLY A 8 -11.80 4.35 39.46
N TYR A 9 -10.52 4.05 39.21
CA TYR A 9 -9.98 4.01 37.86
C TYR A 9 -10.55 2.76 37.20
N GLY A 10 -11.77 2.89 36.69
CA GLY A 10 -12.35 1.90 35.80
C GLY A 10 -11.46 1.79 34.56
N THR A 11 -10.52 0.84 34.58
CA THR A 11 -9.78 0.41 33.40
C THR A 11 -10.75 -0.35 32.52
N THR A 12 -11.57 0.38 31.75
CA THR A 12 -12.23 -0.23 30.60
C THR A 12 -11.12 -0.68 29.65
N ALA A 13 -10.85 -1.98 29.63
CA ALA A 13 -9.94 -2.60 28.69
C ALA A 13 -10.54 -2.43 27.29
N VAL A 14 -10.11 -1.39 26.58
CA VAL A 14 -10.45 -1.21 25.17
C VAL A 14 -9.63 -2.24 24.38
N PRO A 15 -10.25 -3.13 23.59
CA PRO A 15 -9.49 -3.98 22.69
C PRO A 15 -8.73 -3.10 21.70
N SER A 16 -7.43 -3.39 21.52
CA SER A 16 -6.44 -2.62 20.74
C SER A 16 -6.76 -2.44 19.24
N ASN A 17 -7.98 -2.73 18.78
CA ASN A 17 -8.42 -2.60 17.39
C ASN A 17 -9.85 -2.03 17.25
N ARG A 18 -10.26 -1.10 18.13
CA ARG A 18 -11.52 -0.37 17.94
C ARG A 18 -11.24 1.10 17.65
N VAL A 19 -11.23 1.44 16.36
CA VAL A 19 -11.20 2.84 15.91
C VAL A 19 -12.60 3.43 16.16
N THR A 20 -12.77 4.16 17.26
CA THR A 20 -13.99 4.97 17.49
C THR A 20 -13.90 6.25 16.68
N VAL A 21 -14.34 6.20 15.42
CA VAL A 21 -14.51 7.41 14.61
C VAL A 21 -15.79 8.14 15.07
N LEU A 22 -15.68 9.05 16.04
CA LEU A 22 -16.72 10.04 16.28
C LEU A 22 -16.59 11.14 15.22
N SER A 23 -17.26 10.97 14.08
CA SER A 23 -17.27 12.01 13.03
C SER A 23 -18.66 12.60 12.85
N PRO A 24 -18.88 13.88 13.21
CA PRO A 24 -19.98 14.66 12.66
C PRO A 24 -19.49 15.50 11.46
N ARG A 25 -20.38 15.61 10.47
CA ARG A 25 -20.39 16.51 9.29
C ARG A 25 -19.62 16.05 8.05
N ARG A 26 -20.38 15.35 7.21
CA ARG A 26 -20.72 15.73 5.82
C ARG A 26 -19.99 16.99 5.31
N SER A 27 -18.95 16.76 4.51
CA SER A 27 -18.35 17.73 3.60
C SER A 27 -18.29 17.10 2.20
N SER A 28 -18.99 17.73 1.26
CA SER A 28 -19.16 17.34 -0.13
C SER A 28 -17.92 17.66 -0.98
N LEU A 29 -16.78 17.11 -0.61
CA LEU A 29 -15.56 17.09 -1.43
C LEU A 29 -15.14 15.62 -1.62
N PRO A 30 -14.69 15.18 -2.81
CA PRO A 30 -13.98 13.92 -2.94
C PRO A 30 -12.63 14.09 -2.23
N ILE A 31 -12.62 13.94 -0.91
CA ILE A 31 -11.40 13.92 -0.12
C ILE A 31 -10.69 12.64 -0.56
N GLN A 32 -9.66 12.79 -1.40
CA GLN A 32 -8.77 11.69 -1.76
C GLN A 32 -8.25 11.11 -0.45
N ASP A 33 -8.73 9.90 -0.18
CA ASP A 33 -8.57 9.17 1.06
C ASP A 33 -7.10 8.78 1.23
N HIS A 34 -6.33 9.71 1.79
CA HIS A 34 -4.88 9.55 2.00
C HIS A 34 -4.55 8.55 3.12
N ALA A 35 -5.52 7.71 3.55
CA ALA A 35 -5.27 6.51 4.34
C ALA A 35 -4.89 5.29 3.47
N GLN A 36 -5.01 5.37 2.13
CA GLN A 36 -4.70 4.30 1.18
C GLN A 36 -3.20 4.22 0.80
N GLN A 37 -2.28 4.64 1.68
CA GLN A 37 -0.87 4.89 1.33
C GLN A 37 0.12 4.00 2.12
N MET A 38 -0.31 2.82 2.59
CA MET A 38 0.60 1.80 3.12
C MET A 38 0.33 0.37 2.58
N GLN A 39 -0.68 0.19 1.73
CA GLN A 39 -0.91 -1.05 1.01
C GLN A 39 -0.67 -0.82 -0.48
N CYS A 40 0.02 -1.77 -1.11
CA CYS A 40 0.19 -1.76 -2.55
C CYS A 40 -1.15 -1.88 -3.29
N PRO A 41 -1.26 -1.34 -4.51
CA PRO A 41 -2.44 -1.50 -5.35
C PRO A 41 -2.79 -2.96 -5.63
N GLU A 42 -3.94 -3.18 -6.27
CA GLU A 42 -4.33 -4.52 -6.70
C GLU A 42 -3.26 -5.15 -7.60
N HIS A 43 -3.07 -6.46 -7.46
CA HIS A 43 -2.04 -7.24 -8.17
C HIS A 43 -0.58 -6.84 -7.86
N GLU A 44 -0.34 -6.09 -6.77
CA GLU A 44 0.99 -5.75 -6.28
C GLU A 44 1.25 -6.27 -4.86
N HIS A 45 2.51 -6.50 -4.53
CA HIS A 45 2.94 -6.90 -3.20
C HIS A 45 4.16 -6.08 -2.76
N TYR A 46 4.17 -5.66 -1.49
CA TYR A 46 5.29 -4.92 -0.93
C TYR A 46 6.45 -5.88 -0.67
N LYS A 47 7.52 -5.74 -1.45
CA LYS A 47 8.70 -6.60 -1.31
C LYS A 47 9.96 -5.84 -1.68
N CYS A 48 11.10 -6.50 -1.48
CA CYS A 48 12.36 -6.07 -2.04
C CYS A 48 12.51 -6.65 -3.45
N GLY A 49 12.79 -5.79 -4.44
CA GLY A 49 12.96 -6.22 -5.83
C GLY A 49 13.98 -5.39 -6.61
N THR A 50 14.10 -5.70 -7.90
CA THR A 50 14.97 -4.99 -8.86
C THR A 50 14.53 -3.54 -9.01
N ALA A 51 15.50 -2.61 -9.10
CA ALA A 51 15.21 -1.19 -9.35
C ALA A 51 14.46 -0.97 -10.68
N CYS A 52 14.70 -1.81 -11.69
CA CYS A 52 13.90 -1.84 -12.91
C CYS A 52 12.82 -2.90 -12.79
N GLN A 53 11.60 -2.48 -12.51
CA GLN A 53 10.46 -3.37 -12.60
C GLN A 53 10.17 -3.71 -14.06
N LYS A 54 9.59 -4.88 -14.29
CA LYS A 54 9.16 -5.26 -15.64
C LYS A 54 7.91 -4.44 -15.97
N SER A 55 7.92 -3.81 -17.13
CA SER A 55 6.82 -3.10 -17.78
C SER A 55 6.54 -3.67 -19.17
N CYS A 56 5.38 -3.37 -19.78
CA CYS A 56 5.13 -3.72 -21.17
C CYS A 56 6.19 -3.14 -22.13
N GLU A 57 6.72 -1.96 -21.83
CA GLU A 57 7.83 -1.34 -22.56
C GLU A 57 9.12 -2.15 -22.40
N SER A 58 9.40 -2.66 -21.20
CA SER A 58 10.57 -3.50 -20.90
C SER A 58 10.57 -4.84 -21.65
N ILE A 59 9.40 -5.33 -22.09
CA ILE A 59 9.28 -6.51 -22.96
C ILE A 59 9.76 -6.17 -24.38
N LYS A 60 9.38 -5.00 -24.89
CA LYS A 60 9.71 -4.55 -26.25
C LYS A 60 11.16 -4.06 -26.34
N ARG A 61 11.66 -3.42 -25.28
CA ARG A 61 13.03 -2.91 -25.19
C ARG A 61 13.59 -3.31 -23.83
N PRO A 62 14.73 -4.02 -23.78
CA PRO A 62 15.33 -4.34 -22.49
C PRO A 62 15.57 -3.06 -21.69
N PRO A 63 15.27 -3.05 -20.38
CA PRO A 63 15.54 -1.89 -19.56
C PRO A 63 17.05 -1.60 -19.60
N GLY A 64 17.42 -0.34 -19.39
CA GLY A 64 18.81 0.09 -19.37
C GLY A 64 19.61 -0.51 -18.20
N MET A 65 20.68 0.19 -17.80
CA MET A 65 21.49 -0.25 -16.66
C MET A 65 20.69 -0.14 -15.36
N CYS A 66 20.31 -1.29 -14.81
CA CYS A 66 19.59 -1.40 -13.54
C CYS A 66 20.58 -1.64 -12.39
N THR A 67 20.36 -0.99 -11.25
CA THR A 67 21.16 -1.29 -10.06
C THR A 67 20.80 -2.68 -9.54
N THR A 68 21.80 -3.43 -9.10
CA THR A 68 21.63 -4.71 -8.39
C THR A 68 21.17 -4.51 -6.94
N GLN A 69 21.10 -3.27 -6.48
CA GLN A 69 20.56 -2.92 -5.18
C GLN A 69 19.07 -3.24 -5.13
N CYS A 70 18.69 -3.92 -4.05
CA CYS A 70 17.31 -4.27 -3.82
C CYS A 70 16.54 -3.05 -3.29
N LYS A 71 15.51 -2.63 -4.02
CA LYS A 71 14.63 -1.51 -3.65
C LYS A 71 13.35 -2.06 -3.03
N TYR A 72 13.00 -1.57 -1.85
CA TYR A 72 11.71 -1.86 -1.23
C TYR A 72 10.63 -0.98 -1.87
N GLY A 73 9.50 -1.58 -2.21
CA GLY A 73 8.38 -0.92 -2.86
C GLY A 73 7.29 -1.90 -3.26
N CYS A 74 6.31 -1.41 -4.01
CA CYS A 74 5.25 -2.24 -4.55
C CYS A 74 5.68 -2.83 -5.89
N PHE A 75 5.61 -4.15 -5.99
CA PHE A 75 6.02 -4.90 -7.17
C PHE A 75 4.86 -5.76 -7.64
N CYS A 76 4.65 -5.81 -8.97
CA CYS A 76 3.65 -6.70 -9.56
C CYS A 76 3.83 -8.16 -9.10
N ASN A 77 2.69 -8.82 -8.90
CA ASN A 77 2.60 -10.24 -8.61
C ASN A 77 3.11 -11.08 -9.79
N ARG A 78 3.38 -12.37 -9.54
CA ARG A 78 3.80 -13.29 -10.61
C ARG A 78 2.71 -13.36 -11.70
N GLY A 79 3.11 -13.24 -12.96
CA GLY A 79 2.19 -13.22 -14.10
C GLY A 79 1.70 -11.81 -14.48
N TYR A 80 1.91 -10.82 -13.62
CA TYR A 80 1.56 -9.43 -13.86
C TYR A 80 2.80 -8.58 -14.18
N ILE A 81 2.60 -7.53 -14.95
CA ILE A 81 3.63 -6.59 -15.38
C ILE A 81 3.07 -5.17 -15.36
N ARG A 82 3.90 -4.15 -15.15
CA ARG A 82 3.41 -2.76 -15.21
C ARG A 82 3.00 -2.41 -16.64
N GLU A 83 1.89 -1.70 -16.77
CA GLU A 83 1.43 -1.21 -18.07
C GLU A 83 2.47 -0.28 -18.75
N SER A 84 3.19 0.51 -17.96
CA SER A 84 4.22 1.46 -18.41
C SER A 84 5.38 1.54 -17.41
N ASP A 85 6.51 2.14 -17.80
CA ASP A 85 7.65 2.44 -16.91
C ASP A 85 7.32 3.41 -15.76
N ASN A 86 6.10 3.94 -15.70
CA ASN A 86 5.61 4.77 -14.60
C ASN A 86 5.40 3.96 -13.31
N GLU A 87 5.93 4.44 -12.18
CA GLU A 87 5.78 3.80 -10.86
C GLU A 87 4.32 3.79 -10.36
N ASN A 88 3.46 4.66 -10.91
CA ASN A 88 2.03 4.71 -10.60
C ASN A 88 1.17 3.90 -11.59
N ALA A 89 1.77 3.32 -12.64
CA ALA A 89 1.01 2.50 -13.59
C ALA A 89 0.55 1.21 -12.93
N GLY A 90 -0.68 0.77 -13.23
CA GLY A 90 -1.21 -0.47 -12.72
C GLY A 90 -0.46 -1.70 -13.23
N CYS A 91 -0.58 -2.81 -12.49
CA CYS A 91 -0.10 -4.11 -12.91
C CYS A 91 -1.20 -4.85 -13.68
N ILE A 92 -0.94 -5.15 -14.95
CA ILE A 92 -1.84 -5.91 -15.83
C ILE A 92 -1.25 -7.30 -16.13
N PRO A 93 -2.07 -8.28 -16.54
CA PRO A 93 -1.55 -9.55 -17.05
C PRO A 93 -0.57 -9.30 -18.19
N LYS A 94 0.53 -10.05 -18.23
CA LYS A 94 1.57 -9.88 -19.27
C LYS A 94 1.00 -9.98 -20.70
N ASP A 95 -0.04 -10.79 -20.87
CA ASP A 95 -0.67 -11.04 -22.17
C ASP A 95 -1.60 -9.90 -22.61
N ASP A 96 -1.98 -8.99 -21.69
CA ASP A 96 -2.83 -7.83 -21.96
C ASP A 96 -2.02 -6.56 -22.30
N CYS A 97 -0.71 -6.69 -22.47
CA CYS A 97 0.13 -5.56 -22.84
C CYS A 97 -0.31 -4.95 -24.19
N PRO A 98 -0.50 -3.61 -24.26
CA PRO A 98 -0.86 -2.96 -25.52
C PRO A 98 0.24 -3.14 -26.57
N GLN A 99 -0.14 -3.62 -27.76
CA GLN A 99 0.78 -3.87 -28.89
C GLN A 99 1.28 -2.60 -29.55
#